data_AF-A0A2G5SZG0-F1
#
_entry.id   AF-A0A2G5SZG0-F1
#
_cell.length_a   1.000
_cell.length_b   1.000
_cell.length_c   1.000
_cell.angle_alpha   90.00
_cell.angle_beta   90.00
_cell.angle_gamma   90.00
#
_symmetry.space_group_name_H-M   'P 1'
#
loop_
_entity.id
_entity.type
_entity.pdbx_description
1 polymer ?
#
loop_
_entity_poly.entity_id
_entity_poly.type
_entity_poly.pdbx_seq_one_letter_code
_entity_poly.pdbx_strand_id
1 'polypeptide(L)'
;MSSSVDVSELETQFEIKNFLEQNVDELSSKEVDISLLMKYRPLLRFYYFIMFRLIMNRFHTQRIAGQLLMIEAEIAERENQRSQKMKELEAAILEHTGKPTCSPFDDSGQKLSLVERLEFCEKQMEELERKVDSMSDLTIKCLNLMMLDTEAAEAAKDEQNGLPPKPPSAGNRRKVSGPRRQVTIVHQDTIDDCETVSLDRV
;
A
#
# COMPACT_ATOMS: atom_id res chain seq x y z
N MET A 1 8.49 3.24 -27.95
CA MET A 1 9.81 2.77 -28.43
C MET A 1 10.64 3.99 -28.74
N SER A 2 11.68 4.24 -27.96
CA SER A 2 12.63 5.31 -28.26
C SER A 2 13.71 4.70 -29.15
N SER A 3 13.67 5.00 -30.45
CA SER A 3 14.76 4.65 -31.37
C SER A 3 15.90 5.63 -31.12
N SER A 4 16.76 5.32 -30.14
CA SER A 4 18.06 5.99 -30.04
C SER A 4 18.90 5.50 -31.23
N VAL A 5 18.93 6.27 -32.31
CA VAL A 5 19.95 6.08 -33.34
C VAL A 5 21.28 6.34 -32.64
N ASP A 6 22.12 5.32 -32.55
CA ASP A 6 23.44 5.46 -31.95
C ASP A 6 24.27 6.43 -32.82
N VAL A 7 24.59 7.58 -32.26
CA VAL A 7 25.26 8.69 -32.98
C VAL A 7 26.61 8.22 -33.51
N SER A 8 27.28 7.29 -32.80
CA SER A 8 28.56 6.71 -33.22
C SER A 8 28.41 5.83 -34.48
N GLU A 9 27.31 5.10 -34.62
CA GLU A 9 27.04 4.30 -35.81
C GLU A 9 26.78 5.21 -37.03
N LEU A 10 26.07 6.33 -36.83
CA LEU A 10 25.76 7.28 -37.88
C LEU A 10 27.02 8.04 -38.36
N GLU A 11 27.90 8.41 -37.44
CA GLU A 11 29.22 9.00 -37.76
C GLU A 11 30.08 8.03 -38.57
N THR A 12 30.15 6.77 -38.14
CA THR A 12 30.91 5.74 -38.86
C THR A 12 30.35 5.50 -40.27
N GLN A 13 29.03 5.45 -40.43
CA GLN A 13 28.40 5.34 -41.75
C GLN A 13 28.67 6.56 -42.64
N PHE A 14 28.70 7.76 -42.06
CA PHE A 14 28.99 8.99 -42.80
C PHE A 14 30.45 9.02 -43.26
N GLU A 15 31.39 8.65 -42.40
CA GLU A 15 32.82 8.55 -42.74
C GLU A 15 33.06 7.52 -43.84
N ILE A 16 32.47 6.33 -43.74
CA ILE A 16 32.58 5.29 -44.76
C ILE A 16 31.97 5.76 -46.08
N LYS A 17 30.80 6.40 -46.05
CA LYS A 17 30.15 6.93 -47.25
C LYS A 17 31.02 8.00 -47.92
N ASN A 18 31.55 8.94 -47.14
CA ASN A 18 32.37 10.03 -47.66
C ASN A 18 33.72 9.53 -48.19
N PHE A 19 34.33 8.55 -47.51
CA PHE A 19 35.51 7.85 -48.00
C PHE A 19 35.23 7.15 -49.33
N LEU A 20 34.12 6.41 -49.44
CA LEU A 20 33.75 5.74 -50.68
C LEU A 20 33.50 6.74 -51.79
N GLU A 21 32.69 7.80 -51.57
CA GLU A 21 32.40 8.85 -52.55
C GLU A 21 33.67 9.55 -53.06
N GLN A 22 34.64 9.83 -52.18
CA GLN A 22 35.91 10.46 -52.56
C GLN A 22 36.85 9.53 -53.34
N ASN A 23 36.75 8.22 -53.13
CA ASN A 23 37.66 7.23 -53.71
C ASN A 23 37.04 6.44 -54.89
N VAL A 24 35.78 6.71 -55.30
CA VAL A 24 35.11 5.98 -56.39
C VAL A 24 35.92 6.04 -57.68
N ASP A 25 36.42 7.22 -58.06
CA ASP A 25 37.17 7.41 -59.31
C ASP A 25 38.56 6.75 -59.27
N GLU A 26 39.18 6.68 -58.09
CA GLU A 26 40.47 6.03 -57.89
C GLU A 26 40.37 4.49 -57.81
N LEU A 27 39.21 3.98 -57.36
CA LEU A 27 38.88 2.55 -57.39
C LEU A 27 38.45 2.08 -58.79
N SER A 28 37.84 2.96 -59.58
CA SER A 28 37.40 2.71 -60.97
C SER A 28 38.57 2.59 -61.96
N SER A 29 39.68 3.29 -61.70
CA SER A 29 40.85 3.37 -62.59
C SER A 29 41.95 2.34 -62.30
N LYS A 30 41.90 1.63 -61.16
CA LYS A 30 42.83 0.54 -60.83
C LYS A 30 42.38 -0.76 -61.49
N GLU A 31 43.27 -1.33 -62.30
CA GLU A 31 43.07 -2.64 -62.92
C GLU A 31 42.81 -3.69 -61.83
N VAL A 32 41.66 -4.36 -61.91
CA VAL A 32 41.24 -5.32 -60.88
C VAL A 32 42.13 -6.55 -60.95
N ASP A 33 42.90 -6.82 -59.89
CA ASP A 33 43.69 -8.04 -59.77
C ASP A 33 42.76 -9.27 -59.82
N ILE A 34 42.79 -9.97 -60.95
CA ILE A 34 41.96 -11.14 -61.24
C ILE A 34 42.23 -12.27 -60.23
N SER A 35 43.47 -12.43 -59.77
CA SER A 35 43.84 -13.46 -58.79
C SER A 35 43.20 -13.19 -57.42
N LEU A 36 43.28 -11.94 -56.97
CA LEU A 36 42.66 -11.48 -55.73
C LEU A 36 41.13 -11.54 -55.81
N LEU A 37 40.55 -11.14 -56.94
CA LEU A 37 39.12 -11.22 -57.20
C LEU A 37 38.63 -12.67 -57.14
N MET A 38 39.36 -13.61 -57.75
CA MET A 38 39.01 -15.03 -57.72
C MET A 38 39.09 -15.61 -56.30
N LYS A 39 40.07 -15.17 -55.50
CA LYS A 39 40.20 -15.56 -54.08
C LYS A 39 39.01 -15.10 -53.24
N TYR A 40 38.55 -13.85 -53.40
CA TYR A 40 37.45 -13.30 -52.62
C TYR A 40 36.06 -13.49 -53.23
N ARG A 41 35.97 -14.05 -54.44
CA ARG A 41 34.70 -14.30 -55.15
C ARG A 41 33.65 -15.04 -54.30
N PRO A 42 34.00 -16.09 -53.52
CA PRO A 42 33.02 -16.77 -52.66
C PRO A 42 32.51 -15.87 -51.53
N LEU A 43 33.39 -15.07 -50.93
CA LEU A 43 33.04 -14.13 -49.87
C LEU A 43 32.16 -13.00 -50.41
N LEU A 44 32.46 -12.49 -51.61
CA LEU A 44 31.65 -11.50 -52.30
C LEU A 44 30.23 -12.06 -52.56
N ARG A 45 30.13 -13.29 -53.06
CA ARG A 45 28.84 -13.98 -53.25
C ARG A 45 28.08 -14.15 -51.95
N PHE A 46 28.77 -14.49 -50.85
CA PHE A 46 28.15 -14.59 -49.54
C PHE A 46 27.58 -13.25 -49.06
N TYR A 47 28.35 -12.16 -49.16
CA TYR A 47 27.85 -10.83 -48.82
C TYR A 47 26.66 -10.42 -49.68
N TYR A 48 26.71 -10.66 -51.00
CA TYR A 48 25.56 -10.41 -51.87
C TYR A 48 24.34 -11.23 -51.48
N PHE A 49 24.52 -12.49 -51.07
CA PHE A 49 23.43 -13.33 -50.60
C PHE A 49 22.80 -12.81 -49.30
N ILE A 50 23.63 -12.40 -48.33
CA ILE A 50 23.15 -11.79 -47.07
C ILE A 50 22.40 -10.49 -47.36
N MET A 51 22.99 -9.60 -48.18
CA MET A 51 22.35 -8.34 -48.58
C MET A 51 21.02 -8.58 -49.30
N PHE A 52 20.98 -9.52 -50.25
CA PHE A 52 19.75 -9.91 -50.92
C PHE A 52 18.68 -10.38 -49.92
N ARG A 53 19.06 -11.23 -48.96
CA ARG A 53 18.13 -11.73 -47.94
C ARG A 53 17.60 -10.62 -47.04
N LEU A 54 18.44 -9.68 -46.63
CA LEU A 54 18.04 -8.51 -45.83
C LEU A 54 17.07 -7.61 -46.61
N ILE A 55 17.38 -7.32 -47.87
CA ILE A 55 16.51 -6.52 -48.76
C ILE A 55 15.17 -7.23 -48.96
N MET A 56 15.20 -8.53 -49.28
CA MET A 56 13.98 -9.33 -49.44
C MET A 56 13.12 -9.37 -48.17
N ASN A 57 13.75 -9.47 -47.00
CA ASN A 57 13.05 -9.40 -45.73
C ASN A 57 12.36 -8.04 -45.54
N ARG A 58 13.07 -6.94 -45.82
CA ARG A 58 12.48 -5.58 -45.78
C ARG A 58 11.28 -5.44 -46.72
N PHE A 59 11.38 -5.97 -47.94
CA PHE A 59 10.25 -5.99 -48.88
C PHE A 59 9.07 -6.80 -48.34
N HIS A 60 9.31 -7.95 -47.71
CA HIS A 60 8.24 -8.76 -47.11
C HIS A 60 7.57 -8.02 -45.95
N THR A 61 8.34 -7.39 -45.07
CA THR A 61 7.83 -6.62 -43.93
C THR A 61 7.08 -5.36 -44.36
N GLN A 62 7.39 -4.76 -45.51
CA GLN A 62 6.63 -3.62 -46.05
C GLN A 62 5.28 -4.00 -46.65
N ARG A 63 5.07 -5.28 -47.01
CA ARG A 63 3.75 -5.76 -47.45
C ARG A 63 2.81 -5.78 -46.25
N ILE A 64 1.53 -5.50 -46.49
CA ILE A 64 0.48 -5.48 -45.46
C ILE A 64 0.49 -6.76 -44.60
N ALA A 65 0.63 -7.93 -45.22
CA ALA A 65 0.72 -9.20 -44.49
C ALA A 65 1.95 -9.30 -43.57
N GLY A 66 3.10 -8.77 -44.01
CA GLY A 66 4.30 -8.71 -43.18
C GLY A 66 4.18 -7.70 -42.04
N GLN A 67 3.54 -6.56 -42.28
CA GLN A 67 3.22 -5.59 -41.23
C GLN A 67 2.26 -6.17 -40.19
N LEU A 68 1.25 -6.92 -40.63
CA LEU A 68 0.29 -7.57 -39.74
C LEU A 68 0.97 -8.59 -38.82
N LEU A 69 1.87 -9.42 -39.37
CA LEU A 69 2.65 -10.37 -38.57
C LEU A 69 3.54 -9.68 -37.53
N MET A 70 4.14 -8.54 -37.87
CA MET A 70 4.93 -7.74 -36.92
C MET A 70 4.07 -7.21 -35.79
N ILE A 71 2.87 -6.70 -36.10
CA ILE A 71 1.92 -6.20 -35.11
C ILE A 71 1.43 -7.33 -34.21
N GLU A 72 1.11 -8.50 -34.75
CA GLU A 72 0.71 -9.68 -33.96
C GLU A 72 1.83 -10.11 -33.00
N ALA A 73 3.08 -10.14 -33.48
CA ALA A 73 4.23 -10.45 -32.64
C ALA A 73 4.43 -9.41 -31.52
N GLU A 74 4.26 -8.12 -31.83
CA GLU A 74 4.36 -7.03 -30.85
C GLU A 74 3.24 -7.10 -29.80
N ILE A 75 2.00 -7.42 -30.22
CA ILE A 75 0.87 -7.63 -29.31
C ILE A 75 1.16 -8.81 -28.37
N ALA A 76 1.62 -9.94 -28.92
CA ALA A 76 1.95 -11.11 -28.12
C ALA A 76 3.07 -10.83 -27.11
N GLU A 77 4.10 -10.08 -27.51
CA GLU A 77 5.18 -9.67 -26.61
C GLU A 77 4.65 -8.77 -25.49
N ARG A 78 3.84 -7.75 -25.81
CA ARG A 78 3.25 -6.87 -24.79
C ARG A 78 2.31 -7.61 -23.85
N GLU A 79 1.53 -8.55 -24.35
CA GLU A 79 0.65 -9.39 -23.55
C GLU A 79 1.46 -10.21 -22.54
N ASN A 80 2.56 -10.82 -23.01
CA ASN A 80 3.46 -11.59 -22.16
C ASN A 80 4.12 -10.71 -21.08
N GLN A 81 4.64 -9.53 -21.46
CA GLN A 81 5.22 -8.57 -20.50
C GLN A 81 4.19 -8.11 -19.46
N ARG A 82 2.94 -7.84 -19.88
CA ARG A 82 1.85 -7.46 -18.98
C ARG A 82 1.53 -8.60 -18.01
N SER A 83 1.41 -9.83 -18.51
CA SER A 83 1.14 -11.02 -17.68
C SER A 83 2.24 -11.25 -16.65
N GLN A 84 3.51 -11.10 -17.04
CA GLN A 84 4.64 -11.22 -16.13
C GLN A 84 4.58 -10.16 -15.03
N LYS A 85 4.39 -8.89 -15.38
CA LYS A 85 4.27 -7.79 -14.39
C LYS A 85 3.09 -8.00 -13.44
N MET A 86 1.98 -8.54 -13.92
CA MET A 86 0.83 -8.86 -13.08
C MET A 86 1.18 -9.92 -12.03
N LYS A 87 1.89 -10.99 -12.44
CA LYS A 87 2.34 -12.05 -11.51
C LYS A 87 3.35 -11.52 -10.49
N GLU A 88 4.26 -10.65 -10.92
CA GLU A 88 5.21 -9.99 -10.01
C GLU A 88 4.48 -9.11 -8.99
N LEU A 89 3.45 -8.37 -9.41
CA LEU A 89 2.63 -7.57 -8.52
C LEU A 89 1.83 -8.43 -7.54
N GLU A 90 1.22 -9.52 -8.01
CA GLU A 90 0.52 -10.49 -7.15
C GLU A 90 1.45 -11.10 -6.11
N ALA A 91 2.68 -11.46 -6.49
CA ALA A 91 3.69 -11.96 -5.58
C ALA A 91 4.11 -10.92 -4.54
N ALA A 92 4.34 -9.66 -4.95
CA ALA A 92 4.68 -8.57 -4.04
C ALA A 92 3.54 -8.27 -3.05
N ILE A 93 2.28 -8.26 -3.51
CA ILE A 93 1.11 -8.12 -2.64
C ILE A 93 1.08 -9.25 -1.63
N LEU A 94 1.28 -10.50 -2.05
CA LEU A 94 1.28 -11.65 -1.16
C LEU A 94 2.44 -11.62 -0.14
N GLU A 95 3.61 -11.14 -0.55
CA GLU A 95 4.76 -10.96 0.33
C GLU A 95 4.49 -9.90 1.42
N HIS A 96 3.94 -8.76 1.04
CA HIS A 96 3.65 -7.66 1.98
C HIS A 96 2.44 -7.92 2.87
N THR A 97 1.38 -8.54 2.34
CA THR A 97 0.13 -8.76 3.07
C THR A 97 0.05 -10.13 3.74
N GLY A 98 0.93 -11.05 3.35
CA GLY A 98 0.92 -12.43 3.81
C GLY A 98 -0.22 -13.25 3.19
N LYS A 99 -0.25 -14.54 3.52
CA LYS A 99 -1.35 -15.42 3.13
C LYS A 99 -2.61 -15.09 3.94
N PRO A 100 -3.82 -15.33 3.40
CA PRO A 100 -5.04 -15.25 4.18
C PRO A 100 -4.96 -16.09 5.46
N THR A 101 -5.29 -15.48 6.59
CA THR A 101 -5.22 -16.08 7.93
C THR A 101 -6.55 -15.93 8.65
N CYS A 102 -6.83 -16.81 9.61
CA CYS A 102 -8.00 -16.68 10.48
C CYS A 102 -7.82 -15.46 11.40
N SER A 103 -8.90 -14.69 11.59
CA SER A 103 -8.92 -13.59 12.55
C SER A 103 -9.24 -14.11 13.94
N PRO A 104 -8.56 -13.67 15.02
CA PRO A 104 -8.93 -14.01 16.40
C PRO A 104 -10.31 -13.48 16.82
N PHE A 105 -10.83 -12.50 16.08
CA PHE A 105 -12.11 -11.84 16.34
C PHE A 105 -13.25 -12.41 15.49
N ASP A 106 -12.96 -13.37 14.62
CA ASP A 106 -13.94 -14.00 13.75
C ASP A 106 -14.23 -15.43 14.21
N ASP A 107 -15.41 -15.64 14.79
CA ASP A 107 -15.88 -16.94 15.25
C ASP A 107 -16.16 -17.93 14.10
N SER A 108 -16.21 -17.45 12.84
CA SER A 108 -16.45 -18.30 11.67
C SER A 108 -15.26 -19.21 11.33
N GLY A 109 -14.05 -18.85 11.80
CA GLY A 109 -12.81 -19.55 11.49
C GLY A 109 -12.38 -19.43 10.02
N GLN A 110 -13.01 -18.57 9.22
CA GLN A 110 -12.63 -18.36 7.83
C GLN A 110 -11.26 -17.67 7.72
N LYS A 111 -10.52 -18.02 6.67
CA LYS A 111 -9.26 -17.36 6.35
C LYS A 111 -9.57 -16.13 5.50
N LEU A 112 -9.31 -14.96 6.06
CA LEU A 112 -9.57 -13.68 5.44
C LEU A 112 -8.25 -13.09 4.92
N SER A 113 -8.30 -12.45 3.75
CA SER A 113 -7.21 -11.62 3.26
C SER A 113 -6.99 -10.41 4.18
N LEU A 114 -5.83 -9.74 4.07
CA LEU A 114 -5.55 -8.57 4.90
C LEU A 114 -6.61 -7.47 4.74
N VAL A 115 -7.08 -7.24 3.51
CA VAL A 115 -8.11 -6.23 3.21
C VAL A 115 -9.42 -6.57 3.92
N GLU A 116 -9.89 -7.81 3.78
CA GLU A 116 -11.13 -8.27 4.44
C GLU A 116 -11.00 -8.23 5.97
N ARG A 117 -9.81 -8.49 6.51
CA ARG A 117 -9.55 -8.36 7.96
C ARG A 117 -9.60 -6.92 8.43
N LEU A 118 -9.09 -5.97 7.65
CA LEU A 118 -9.17 -4.54 7.97
C LEU A 118 -10.62 -4.07 7.95
N GLU A 119 -11.39 -4.44 6.92
CA GLU A 119 -12.82 -4.13 6.83
C GLU A 119 -13.62 -4.74 8.00
N PHE A 120 -13.26 -5.96 8.42
CA PHE A 120 -13.86 -6.59 9.59
C PHE A 120 -13.55 -5.82 10.88
N CYS A 121 -12.28 -5.46 11.11
CA CYS A 121 -11.88 -4.68 12.28
C CYS A 121 -12.56 -3.31 12.34
N GLU A 122 -12.72 -2.64 11.19
CA GLU A 122 -13.43 -1.36 11.09
C GLU A 122 -14.89 -1.51 11.57
N LYS A 123 -15.61 -2.52 11.07
CA LYS A 123 -16.99 -2.80 11.52
C LYS A 123 -17.07 -3.10 13.01
N GLN A 124 -16.14 -3.87 13.55
CA GLN A 124 -16.12 -4.17 14.98
C GLN A 124 -15.82 -2.92 15.83
N MET A 125 -14.98 -2.01 15.34
CA MET A 125 -14.74 -0.72 15.99
C MET A 125 -15.99 0.15 15.99
N GLU A 126 -16.70 0.25 14.87
CA GLU A 126 -17.96 1.00 14.80
C GLU A 126 -19.02 0.44 15.77
N GLU A 127 -19.10 -0.88 15.91
CA GLU A 127 -20.04 -1.50 16.85
C GLU A 127 -19.64 -1.21 18.32
N LEU A 128 -18.35 -1.24 18.62
CA LEU A 128 -17.83 -0.92 19.94
C LEU A 128 -18.13 0.55 20.31
N GLU A 129 -17.92 1.47 19.38
CA GLU A 129 -18.23 2.89 19.57
C GLU A 129 -19.71 3.09 19.94
N ARG A 130 -20.64 2.48 19.19
CA ARG A 130 -22.08 2.53 19.50
C ARG A 130 -22.43 1.95 20.87
N LYS A 131 -21.74 0.89 21.29
CA LYS A 131 -21.94 0.30 22.63
C LYS A 131 -21.43 1.22 23.74
N VAL A 132 -20.29 1.87 23.53
CA VAL A 132 -19.74 2.86 24.47
C VAL A 132 -20.67 4.05 24.61
N ASP A 133 -21.21 4.57 23.51
CA ASP A 133 -22.20 5.66 23.53
C ASP A 133 -23.44 5.26 24.32
N SER A 134 -23.96 4.06 24.07
CA SER A 134 -25.12 3.52 24.79
C SER A 134 -24.86 3.36 26.30
N MET A 135 -23.65 2.92 26.68
CA MET A 135 -23.24 2.83 28.08
C MET A 135 -23.08 4.20 28.73
N SER A 136 -22.54 5.17 28.00
CA SER A 136 -22.42 6.56 28.45
C SER A 136 -23.80 7.15 28.74
N ASP A 137 -24.74 7.00 27.81
CA ASP A 137 -26.13 7.43 27.98
C ASP A 137 -26.79 6.79 29.21
N LEU A 138 -26.58 5.48 29.41
CA LEU A 138 -27.11 4.77 30.57
C LEU A 138 -26.49 5.28 31.87
N THR A 139 -25.18 5.54 31.87
CA THR A 139 -24.43 6.05 33.03
C THR A 139 -24.94 7.43 33.43
N ILE A 140 -25.14 8.33 32.46
CA ILE A 140 -25.72 9.66 32.69
C ILE A 140 -27.12 9.54 33.30
N LYS A 141 -27.97 8.64 32.78
CA LYS A 141 -29.32 8.40 33.35
C LYS A 141 -29.25 7.90 34.79
N CYS A 142 -28.32 6.99 35.10
CA CYS A 142 -28.14 6.48 36.46
C CYS A 142 -27.66 7.58 37.42
N LEU A 143 -26.71 8.41 37.00
CA LEU A 143 -26.22 9.55 37.79
C LEU A 143 -27.35 10.57 38.05
N ASN A 144 -28.15 10.89 37.04
CA ASN A 144 -29.29 11.79 37.19
C ASN A 144 -30.35 11.24 38.16
N LEU A 145 -30.64 9.93 38.11
CA LEU A 145 -31.55 9.29 39.07
C LEU A 145 -31.00 9.34 40.50
N MET A 146 -29.71 9.07 40.68
CA MET A 146 -29.07 9.18 41.99
C MET A 146 -29.12 10.61 42.55
N MET A 147 -28.95 11.63 41.70
CA MET A 147 -29.08 13.04 42.10
C MET A 147 -30.49 13.38 42.58
N LEU A 148 -31.51 12.93 41.84
CA LEU A 148 -32.92 13.12 42.24
C LEU A 148 -33.26 12.42 43.57
N ASP A 149 -32.73 11.22 43.79
CA ASP A 149 -32.91 10.50 45.05
C ASP A 149 -32.22 11.22 46.23
N THR A 150 -31.05 11.83 46.02
CA THR A 150 -30.41 12.68 47.03
C THR A 150 -31.20 13.96 47.32
N GLU A 151 -31.73 14.63 46.30
CA GLU A 151 -32.55 15.84 46.46
C GLU A 151 -33.86 15.53 47.21
N ALA A 152 -34.50 14.40 46.89
CA ALA A 152 -35.70 13.94 47.60
C ALA A 152 -35.40 13.56 49.07
N ALA A 153 -34.24 12.95 49.33
CA ALA A 153 -33.81 12.63 50.69
C ALA A 153 -33.41 13.87 51.52
N GLU A 154 -32.91 14.93 50.89
CA GLU A 154 -32.68 16.23 51.53
C GLU A 154 -33.99 16.98 51.80
N ALA A 155 -34.92 17.00 50.85
CA ALA A 155 -36.25 17.59 51.04
C ALA A 155 -37.06 16.91 52.17
N ALA A 156 -36.97 15.58 52.29
CA ALA A 156 -37.61 14.84 53.38
C ALA A 156 -37.00 15.15 54.77
N LYS A 157 -35.72 15.54 54.83
CA LYS A 157 -35.08 15.99 56.09
C LYS A 157 -35.51 17.41 56.47
N ASP A 158 -35.77 18.27 55.48
CA ASP A 158 -36.29 19.62 55.73
C ASP A 158 -37.76 19.60 56.19
N GLU A 159 -38.61 18.72 55.64
CA GLU A 159 -39.98 18.55 56.16
C GLU A 159 -40.02 18.01 57.60
N GLN A 160 -39.03 17.19 58.00
CA GLN A 160 -38.95 16.66 59.36
C GLN A 160 -38.47 17.70 60.39
N ASN A 161 -37.85 18.80 59.95
CA ASN A 161 -37.46 19.95 60.78
C ASN A 161 -38.57 21.02 60.91
N GLY A 162 -39.73 20.85 60.26
CA GLY A 162 -40.86 21.79 60.27
C GLY A 162 -41.89 21.61 61.39
N LEU A 163 -41.71 20.65 62.31
CA LEU A 163 -42.62 20.46 63.45
C LEU A 163 -42.11 21.19 64.71
N PRO A 164 -42.97 21.91 65.45
CA PRO A 164 -42.55 22.68 66.62
C PRO A 164 -41.96 21.74 67.70
N PRO A 165 -40.95 22.21 68.47
CA PRO A 165 -40.22 21.35 69.41
C PRO A 165 -41.16 20.83 70.49
N LYS A 166 -41.17 19.50 70.68
CA LYS A 166 -41.79 18.88 71.86
C LYS A 166 -41.09 19.37 73.13
N PRO A 167 -41.85 19.69 74.21
CA PRO A 167 -41.27 20.21 75.44
C PRO A 167 -40.35 19.16 76.11
N PRO A 168 -39.35 19.62 76.89
CA PRO A 168 -38.29 18.74 77.40
C PRO A 168 -38.85 17.79 78.45
N SER A 169 -38.83 16.49 78.15
CA SER A 169 -38.98 15.44 79.15
C SER A 169 -37.61 15.15 79.76
N ALA A 170 -37.50 15.37 81.07
CA ALA A 170 -36.30 15.12 81.85
C ALA A 170 -35.97 13.63 81.87
N GLY A 171 -34.77 13.24 81.45
CA GLY A 171 -34.35 11.85 81.59
C GLY A 171 -33.01 11.50 80.94
N ASN A 172 -31.98 11.50 81.76
CA ASN A 172 -30.75 10.70 81.66
C ASN A 172 -29.70 11.01 80.56
N ARG A 173 -28.62 11.61 81.07
CA ARG A 173 -27.24 11.46 80.59
C ARG A 173 -26.89 9.98 80.37
N ARG A 174 -26.29 9.66 79.22
CA ARG A 174 -25.19 8.68 79.12
C ARG A 174 -24.31 8.99 77.90
N LYS A 175 -23.05 9.35 78.18
CA LYS A 175 -21.93 9.37 77.24
C LYS A 175 -21.62 7.93 76.83
N VAL A 176 -21.41 7.67 75.55
CA VAL A 176 -20.39 6.71 75.09
C VAL A 176 -19.78 7.21 73.78
N SER A 177 -18.48 7.47 73.85
CA SER A 177 -17.56 7.73 72.74
C SER A 177 -17.26 6.45 71.98
N GLY A 178 -17.29 6.48 70.65
CA GLY A 178 -16.78 5.43 69.76
C GLY A 178 -16.23 6.04 68.46
N PRO A 179 -15.17 5.47 67.86
CA PRO A 179 -14.26 6.21 66.98
C PRO A 179 -14.79 6.40 65.56
N ARG A 180 -14.64 7.63 65.05
CA ARG A 180 -14.95 8.08 63.70
C ARG A 180 -13.79 7.71 62.76
N ARG A 181 -13.97 6.72 61.90
CA ARG A 181 -13.01 6.45 60.81
C ARG A 181 -13.10 7.58 59.78
N GLN A 182 -12.00 8.30 59.59
CA GLN A 182 -11.79 9.18 58.44
C GLN A 182 -11.34 8.31 57.26
N VAL A 183 -11.98 8.48 56.11
CA VAL A 183 -11.51 7.93 54.84
C VAL A 183 -11.03 9.11 54.01
N THR A 184 -9.73 9.16 53.76
CA THR A 184 -9.10 10.13 52.87
C THR A 184 -9.27 9.61 51.45
N ILE A 185 -10.01 10.35 50.61
CA ILE A 185 -10.05 10.09 49.16
C ILE A 185 -8.78 10.73 48.58
N VAL A 186 -7.88 9.90 48.06
CA VAL A 186 -6.73 10.36 47.28
C VAL A 186 -7.20 10.50 45.83
N HIS A 187 -7.32 11.75 45.37
CA HIS A 187 -7.35 12.02 43.93
C HIS A 187 -5.97 11.72 43.36
N GLN A 188 -5.90 10.75 42.44
CA GLN A 188 -4.71 10.50 41.65
C GLN A 188 -4.96 11.01 40.23
N ASP A 189 -4.86 12.34 40.10
CA ASP A 189 -4.63 12.99 38.81
C ASP A 189 -3.13 12.98 38.55
N THR A 190 -2.67 12.16 37.62
CA THR A 190 -1.50 12.44 36.76
C THR A 190 -1.54 11.49 35.57
N ILE A 191 -2.06 12.00 34.47
CA ILE A 191 -1.62 11.69 33.11
C ILE A 191 -0.29 12.42 32.94
N ASP A 192 0.80 11.71 32.68
CA ASP A 192 1.77 12.04 31.62
C ASP A 192 2.98 11.10 31.66
N ASP A 193 3.57 10.95 30.48
CA ASP A 193 4.90 10.40 30.18
C ASP A 193 5.06 8.86 30.17
N CYS A 194 4.74 8.27 29.01
CA CYS A 194 5.51 7.12 28.54
C CYS A 194 6.02 7.40 27.13
N GLU A 195 7.28 7.82 27.10
CA GLU A 195 8.08 8.14 25.93
C GLU A 195 8.15 6.97 24.94
N THR A 196 7.97 7.31 23.67
CA THR A 196 8.32 6.48 22.52
C THR A 196 9.83 6.27 22.47
N VAL A 197 10.31 5.05 22.69
CA VAL A 197 11.69 4.67 22.36
C VAL A 197 11.67 3.90 21.04
N SER A 198 12.10 4.59 19.99
CA SER A 198 12.54 4.01 18.73
C SER A 198 13.77 3.14 18.98
N LEU A 199 13.72 1.88 18.55
CA LEU A 199 14.90 1.04 18.35
C LEU A 199 15.03 0.75 16.86
N ASP A 200 15.60 1.71 16.15
CA ASP A 200 16.53 1.39 15.06
C ASP A 200 17.77 0.76 15.70
N ARG A 201 18.15 -0.45 15.27
CA ARG A 201 19.52 -0.70 14.78
C ARG A 201 19.82 -2.17 14.41
N VAL A 202 20.48 -2.25 13.25
CA VAL A 202 21.42 -3.22 12.67
C VAL A 202 20.83 -4.40 11.90
#